data_AF-A0A6A6LEE9-F1
#
_entry.id   AF-A0A6A6LEE9-F1
#
_cell.length_a   1.000
_cell.length_b   1.000
_cell.length_c   1.000
_cell.angle_alpha   90.00
_cell.angle_beta   90.00
_cell.angle_gamma   90.00
#
_symmetry.space_group_name_H-M   'P 1'
#
loop_
_entity.id
_entity.type
_entity.pdbx_description
1 polymer ?
#
loop_
_entity_poly.entity_id
_entity_poly.type
_entity_poly.pdbx_seq_one_letter_code
_entity_poly.pdbx_strand_id
1 'polypeptide(L)'
;MAISSPSACLLNTSVDTLKEQGTPFGEMRQRFLVLKINQENYTMKIVLWDLRQDACPADTENLEDVVLQHPFYSYTSTLTNLTLIYECPKVDLMLSYAFTCDPKATDVYNYYANEIIWKIQKPILEKYCKAHLTNPVSQADLMELYGGYKTVDETLSEGFDVEYHAHRELCVNCQESDGICGSNSTTHDFLCLHRDQPRNNAPSPGTTPGIVFLQMYYSSLNFSSP
;
A
#
# COMPACT_ATOMS: atom_id res chain seq x y z
N MET A 1 22.72 -24.73 23.34
CA MET A 1 21.40 -24.61 22.70
C MET A 1 20.92 -23.18 22.87
N ALA A 2 20.96 -22.40 21.80
CA ALA A 2 20.25 -21.13 21.68
C ALA A 2 19.88 -21.03 20.20
N ILE A 3 18.60 -21.24 19.91
CA ILE A 3 18.02 -21.08 18.57
C ILE A 3 17.71 -19.59 18.46
N SER A 4 18.54 -18.84 17.74
CA SER A 4 18.22 -17.45 17.41
C SER A 4 17.33 -17.43 16.17
N SER A 5 16.07 -17.04 16.33
CA SER A 5 15.11 -16.80 15.26
C SER A 5 15.69 -15.91 14.14
N PRO A 6 15.34 -16.14 12.85
CA PRO A 6 15.75 -15.27 11.76
C PRO A 6 14.84 -14.04 11.70
N SER A 7 14.91 -13.21 12.74
CA SER A 7 14.19 -11.95 12.86
C SER A 7 15.09 -10.79 12.39
N ALA A 8 15.37 -10.68 11.09
CA ALA A 8 16.11 -9.54 10.55
C ALA A 8 15.90 -9.31 9.05
N CYS A 9 14.72 -8.84 8.66
CA CYS A 9 14.54 -8.05 7.44
C CYS A 9 13.74 -6.80 7.84
N LEU A 10 14.44 -5.86 8.49
CA LEU A 10 13.96 -4.52 8.87
C LEU A 10 14.07 -3.60 7.65
N LEU A 11 13.40 -2.46 7.49
CA LEU A 11 12.16 -1.83 7.96
C LEU A 11 12.07 -0.59 7.06
N ASN A 12 10.84 -0.18 6.74
CA ASN A 12 10.46 0.69 5.62
C ASN A 12 10.64 -0.03 4.29
N THR A 13 9.61 -0.04 3.46
CA THR A 13 9.63 -0.29 2.02
C THR A 13 8.38 0.40 1.47
N SER A 14 8.40 0.86 0.22
CA SER A 14 7.20 1.39 -0.44
C SER A 14 6.92 0.51 -1.63
N VAL A 15 5.64 0.25 -1.87
CA VAL A 15 5.18 -0.50 -3.02
C VAL A 15 4.66 0.52 -4.02
N ASP A 16 5.33 0.62 -5.18
CA ASP A 16 4.82 1.35 -6.33
C ASP A 16 4.18 0.33 -7.28
N THR A 17 2.88 0.44 -7.52
CA THR A 17 2.21 -0.37 -8.56
C THR A 17 2.48 0.26 -9.92
N LEU A 18 3.42 -0.31 -10.66
CA LEU A 18 3.66 0.06 -12.06
C LEU A 18 2.68 -0.68 -12.98
N LYS A 19 1.79 0.06 -13.62
CA LYS A 19 1.03 -0.45 -14.77
C LYS A 19 1.78 -0.08 -16.04
N GLU A 20 2.56 -0.99 -16.60
CA GLU A 20 3.04 -0.85 -17.98
C GLU A 20 2.24 -1.72 -18.94
N GLN A 21 1.45 -1.07 -19.81
CA GLN A 21 1.69 -1.02 -21.27
C GLN A 21 0.56 -0.27 -21.98
N GLY A 22 0.89 0.83 -22.67
CA GLY A 22 0.05 1.39 -23.76
C GLY A 22 -0.08 2.91 -23.93
N THR A 23 1.02 3.66 -24.17
CA THR A 23 1.07 5.01 -24.82
C THR A 23 0.35 6.22 -24.17
N PRO A 24 0.73 7.49 -24.50
CA PRO A 24 0.96 8.52 -23.49
C PRO A 24 -0.27 9.40 -23.21
N PHE A 25 -0.89 9.22 -22.04
CA PHE A 25 -1.66 10.25 -21.35
C PHE A 25 -1.83 9.84 -19.88
N GLY A 26 -1.22 10.57 -18.93
CA GLY A 26 -1.44 10.42 -17.48
C GLY A 26 -0.85 9.16 -16.84
N GLU A 27 0.42 9.23 -16.43
CA GLU A 27 1.09 8.21 -15.63
C GLU A 27 0.58 8.27 -14.18
N MET A 28 -0.41 7.43 -13.83
CA MET A 28 -0.98 7.41 -12.47
C MET A 28 -0.19 6.44 -11.59
N ARG A 29 0.56 7.00 -10.63
CA ARG A 29 1.42 6.28 -9.69
C ARG A 29 0.81 6.30 -8.30
N GLN A 30 0.02 5.28 -7.96
CA GLN A 30 -0.36 5.05 -6.56
C GLN A 30 0.86 4.53 -5.80
N ARG A 31 1.27 5.26 -4.77
CA ARG A 31 2.41 4.93 -3.91
C ARG A 31 1.90 4.41 -2.58
N PHE A 32 2.41 3.27 -2.14
CA PHE A 32 2.05 2.68 -0.86
C PHE A 32 3.25 2.63 0.07
N LEU A 33 3.05 2.84 1.37
CA LEU A 33 4.03 2.55 2.41
C LEU A 33 3.75 1.17 3.01
N VAL A 34 4.78 0.35 3.14
CA VAL A 34 4.71 -0.93 3.86
C VAL A 34 4.94 -0.67 5.35
N LEU A 35 3.93 -0.95 6.15
CA LEU A 35 3.95 -0.82 7.60
C LEU A 35 4.54 -2.06 8.26
N LYS A 36 4.19 -3.25 7.76
CA LYS A 36 4.61 -4.53 8.33
C LYS A 36 4.64 -5.62 7.26
N ILE A 37 5.60 -6.54 7.38
CA ILE A 37 5.66 -7.77 6.56
C ILE A 37 5.57 -8.98 7.51
N ASN A 38 4.73 -9.93 7.15
CA ASN A 38 4.64 -11.25 7.77
C ASN A 38 5.04 -12.32 6.74
N GLN A 39 6.27 -12.80 6.86
CA GLN A 39 6.84 -13.78 5.94
C GLN A 39 6.27 -15.19 6.12
N GLU A 40 5.78 -15.52 7.31
CA GLU A 40 5.18 -16.85 7.59
C GLU A 40 3.85 -17.01 6.83
N ASN A 41 3.06 -15.94 6.80
CA ASN A 41 1.75 -15.93 6.16
C ASN A 41 1.76 -15.35 4.74
N TYR A 42 2.93 -14.89 4.26
CA TYR A 42 3.06 -14.19 2.98
C TYR A 42 2.11 -12.99 2.86
N THR A 43 1.98 -12.22 3.94
CA THR A 43 1.17 -11.01 3.98
C THR A 43 1.98 -9.77 4.31
N MET A 44 1.56 -8.62 3.81
CA MET A 44 2.09 -7.32 4.19
C MET A 44 0.96 -6.34 4.46
N LYS A 45 1.15 -5.49 5.46
CA LYS A 45 0.27 -4.39 5.78
C LYS A 45 0.78 -3.15 5.08
N ILE A 46 -0.04 -2.54 4.25
CA ILE A 46 0.30 -1.37 3.46
C ILE A 46 -0.69 -0.24 3.68
N VAL A 47 -0.26 1.00 3.45
CA VAL A 47 -1.12 2.19 3.48
C VAL A 47 -0.85 3.05 2.26
N LEU A 48 -1.88 3.67 1.68
CA LEU A 48 -1.70 4.63 0.59
C LEU A 48 -0.89 5.82 1.12
N TRP A 49 0.20 6.16 0.45
CA TRP A 49 1.16 7.17 0.91
C TRP A 49 0.47 8.50 1.19
N ASP A 50 -0.46 8.91 0.32
CA ASP A 50 -1.12 10.20 0.42
C ASP A 50 -2.16 10.25 1.56
N LEU A 51 -2.62 9.08 2.05
CA LEU A 51 -3.57 8.97 3.18
C LEU A 51 -2.93 8.50 4.49
N ARG A 52 -1.60 8.36 4.53
CA ARG A 52 -0.89 7.77 5.68
C ARG A 52 -1.02 8.55 7.00
N GLN A 53 -1.39 9.83 6.92
CA GLN A 53 -1.38 10.79 8.03
C GLN A 53 -2.66 11.61 8.12
N ASP A 54 -3.33 11.82 6.98
CA ASP A 54 -4.47 12.70 6.85
C ASP A 54 -5.39 12.11 5.78
N ALA A 55 -6.69 12.05 6.06
CA ALA A 55 -7.71 11.65 5.12
C ALA A 55 -7.91 12.68 3.99
N CYS A 56 -7.25 13.83 4.04
CA CYS A 56 -7.44 14.95 3.15
C CYS A 56 -6.21 15.17 2.25
N PRO A 57 -6.17 14.51 1.07
CA PRO A 57 -5.07 14.68 0.13
C PRO A 57 -4.99 16.12 -0.39
N ALA A 58 -3.77 16.61 -0.61
CA ALA A 58 -3.53 17.99 -1.05
C ALA A 58 -4.05 18.28 -2.48
N ASP A 59 -4.18 17.25 -3.30
CA ASP A 59 -4.73 17.33 -4.65
C ASP A 59 -5.97 16.42 -4.75
N THR A 60 -7.14 17.05 -4.85
CA THR A 60 -8.43 16.36 -5.02
C THR A 60 -8.81 16.16 -6.49
N GLU A 61 -8.11 16.78 -7.44
CA GLU A 61 -8.46 16.72 -8.87
C GLU A 61 -8.03 15.41 -9.52
N ASN A 62 -6.98 14.76 -8.99
CA ASN A 62 -6.39 13.55 -9.54
C ASN A 62 -6.58 12.32 -8.63
N LEU A 63 -7.66 12.31 -7.82
CA LEU A 63 -7.96 11.16 -6.96
C LEU A 63 -8.54 10.01 -7.77
N GLU A 64 -8.00 8.82 -7.49
CA GLU A 64 -8.45 7.58 -8.08
C GLU A 64 -8.60 6.51 -7.02
N ASP A 65 -9.63 5.67 -7.17
CA ASP A 65 -9.82 4.48 -6.35
C ASP A 65 -8.52 3.67 -6.22
N VAL A 66 -8.24 3.22 -5.00
CA VAL A 66 -7.04 2.46 -4.65
C VAL A 66 -7.14 1.06 -5.23
N VAL A 67 -6.30 0.78 -6.24
CA VAL A 67 -6.33 -0.46 -6.99
C VAL A 67 -4.95 -1.10 -6.98
N LEU A 68 -4.84 -2.22 -6.26
CA LEU A 68 -3.65 -3.06 -6.24
C LEU A 68 -3.78 -4.17 -7.30
N GLN A 69 -3.78 -3.78 -8.57
CA GLN A 69 -3.78 -4.72 -9.70
C GLN A 69 -2.35 -5.13 -10.05
N HIS A 70 -1.85 -6.17 -9.40
CA HIS A 70 -0.58 -6.79 -9.77
C HIS A 70 -0.67 -8.31 -9.65
N PRO A 71 -0.12 -9.09 -10.61
CA PRO A 71 -0.04 -10.55 -10.51
C PRO A 71 0.59 -11.11 -9.23
N PHE A 72 1.36 -10.30 -8.49
CA PHE A 72 2.06 -10.73 -7.29
C PHE A 72 1.31 -10.38 -6.01
N TYR A 73 0.18 -9.69 -6.08
CA TYR A 73 -0.57 -9.28 -4.90
C TYR A 73 -2.03 -9.69 -5.01
N SER A 74 -2.62 -10.05 -3.88
CA SER A 74 -4.07 -10.26 -3.78
C SER A 74 -4.61 -9.66 -2.49
N TYR A 75 -5.85 -9.18 -2.58
CA TYR A 75 -6.59 -8.72 -1.41
C TYR A 75 -6.97 -9.89 -0.51
N THR A 76 -6.90 -9.67 0.81
CA THR A 76 -7.37 -10.63 1.80
C THR A 76 -8.90 -10.57 1.91
N SER A 77 -9.54 -11.65 2.34
CA SER A 77 -11.01 -11.74 2.49
C SER A 77 -11.59 -10.86 3.59
N THR A 78 -10.73 -10.28 4.44
CA THR A 78 -11.10 -9.42 5.57
C THR A 78 -11.23 -7.94 5.19
N LEU A 79 -11.01 -7.60 3.92
CA LEU A 79 -11.07 -6.22 3.44
C LEU A 79 -12.46 -5.86 2.94
N THR A 80 -12.78 -4.58 3.11
CA THR A 80 -13.98 -3.94 2.57
C THR A 80 -13.62 -2.52 2.12
N ASN A 81 -14.48 -1.91 1.32
CA ASN A 81 -14.24 -0.58 0.79
C ASN A 81 -14.75 0.53 1.71
N LEU A 82 -13.88 1.51 1.96
CA LEU A 82 -14.22 2.81 2.50
C LEU A 82 -14.05 3.85 1.40
N THR A 83 -15.14 4.52 1.02
CA THR A 83 -15.11 5.63 0.07
C THR A 83 -15.11 6.95 0.82
N LEU A 84 -14.12 7.79 0.54
CA LEU A 84 -14.03 9.17 0.98
C LEU A 84 -14.55 10.07 -0.14
N ILE A 85 -15.35 11.06 0.20
CA ILE A 85 -15.99 11.98 -0.74
C ILE A 85 -15.70 13.42 -0.30
N TYR A 86 -15.21 14.23 -1.24
CA TYR A 86 -14.61 15.54 -0.94
C TYR A 86 -15.33 16.70 -1.60
N GLU A 87 -15.20 17.86 -0.96
CA GLU A 87 -15.66 19.17 -1.48
C GLU A 87 -17.12 19.13 -1.94
N CYS A 88 -17.99 18.65 -1.08
CA CYS A 88 -19.42 18.56 -1.31
C CYS A 88 -20.17 19.76 -0.72
N PRO A 89 -21.37 20.11 -1.25
CA PRO A 89 -22.33 20.88 -0.49
C PRO A 89 -22.87 20.08 0.70
N LYS A 90 -23.66 20.73 1.55
CA LYS A 90 -24.37 20.07 2.64
C LYS A 90 -25.36 19.05 2.09
N VAL A 91 -25.23 17.79 2.51
CA VAL A 91 -26.14 16.69 2.18
C VAL A 91 -26.69 16.15 3.50
N ASP A 92 -27.94 16.50 3.83
CA ASP A 92 -28.52 16.24 5.15
C ASP A 92 -28.48 14.75 5.54
N LEU A 93 -28.65 13.84 4.58
CA LEU A 93 -28.61 12.39 4.78
C LEU A 93 -27.20 11.85 5.09
N MET A 94 -26.15 12.61 4.81
CA MET A 94 -24.75 12.20 5.00
C MET A 94 -24.09 12.85 6.21
N LEU A 95 -24.78 13.73 6.93
CA LEU A 95 -24.20 14.50 8.04
C LEU A 95 -23.61 13.64 9.16
N SER A 96 -24.18 12.46 9.41
CA SER A 96 -23.63 11.51 10.40
C SER A 96 -22.29 10.90 10.00
N TYR A 97 -21.93 10.99 8.72
CA TYR A 97 -20.71 10.45 8.14
C TYR A 97 -19.77 11.55 7.66
N ALA A 98 -19.90 12.76 8.21
CA ALA A 98 -19.06 13.88 7.86
C ALA A 98 -17.68 13.80 8.56
N PHE A 99 -16.65 14.27 7.87
CA PHE A 99 -15.31 14.50 8.43
C PHE A 99 -14.73 15.82 7.93
N THR A 100 -13.71 16.34 8.62
CA THR A 100 -13.20 17.70 8.42
C THR A 100 -11.80 17.67 7.84
N CYS A 101 -11.62 18.30 6.67
CA CYS A 101 -10.30 18.56 6.08
C CYS A 101 -9.75 19.95 6.42
N ASP A 102 -10.60 20.98 6.29
CA ASP A 102 -10.27 22.33 6.69
C ASP A 102 -11.30 22.84 7.71
N PRO A 103 -10.94 22.97 9.00
CA PRO A 103 -11.83 23.50 10.03
C PRO A 103 -12.29 24.94 9.77
N LYS A 104 -11.62 25.69 8.89
CA LYS A 104 -11.99 27.06 8.52
C LYS A 104 -12.91 27.12 7.31
N ALA A 105 -13.02 26.03 6.55
CA ALA A 105 -13.90 25.98 5.41
C ALA A 105 -15.37 26.07 5.86
N THR A 106 -16.12 26.95 5.22
CA THR A 106 -17.56 27.13 5.45
C THR A 106 -18.33 26.61 4.26
N ASP A 107 -19.45 25.93 4.51
CA ASP A 107 -20.34 25.39 3.48
C ASP A 107 -19.71 24.35 2.53
N VAL A 108 -18.53 23.83 2.88
CA VAL A 108 -17.84 22.74 2.20
C VAL A 108 -17.75 21.55 3.16
N TYR A 109 -18.22 20.39 2.71
CA TYR A 109 -18.31 19.19 3.52
C TYR A 109 -17.56 18.03 2.86
N ASN A 110 -17.07 17.11 3.69
CA ASN A 110 -16.49 15.85 3.25
C ASN A 110 -17.20 14.72 3.99
N TYR A 111 -17.40 13.59 3.32
CA TYR A 111 -18.14 12.46 3.87
C TYR A 111 -17.41 11.15 3.63
N TYR A 112 -17.64 10.16 4.48
CA TYR A 112 -17.21 8.80 4.24
C TYR A 112 -18.42 7.86 4.05
N ALA A 113 -18.22 6.77 3.33
CA ALA A 113 -19.25 5.81 3.02
C ALA A 113 -18.66 4.39 2.92
N ASN A 114 -19.37 3.42 3.48
CA ASN A 114 -19.11 2.01 3.19
C ASN A 114 -19.75 1.62 1.86
N GLU A 115 -19.52 0.40 1.41
CA GLU A 115 -20.05 -0.11 0.13
C GLU A 115 -21.56 0.07 -0.06
N ILE A 116 -22.33 -0.11 1.01
CA ILE A 116 -23.80 -0.02 0.96
C ILE A 116 -24.23 1.43 0.79
N ILE A 117 -23.71 2.33 1.65
CA ILE A 117 -24.03 3.76 1.59
C ILE A 117 -23.56 4.34 0.27
N TRP A 118 -22.33 4.02 -0.16
CA TRP A 118 -21.79 4.46 -1.43
C TRP A 118 -22.69 4.02 -2.58
N LYS A 119 -23.04 2.73 -2.66
CA LYS A 119 -23.93 2.22 -3.72
C LYS A 119 -25.27 2.96 -3.80
N ILE A 120 -25.86 3.34 -2.66
CA ILE A 120 -27.16 4.02 -2.60
C ILE A 120 -27.02 5.51 -2.95
N GLN A 121 -26.01 6.18 -2.39
CA GLN A 121 -25.87 7.65 -2.45
C GLN A 121 -25.01 8.13 -3.62
N LYS A 122 -24.26 7.24 -4.28
CA LYS A 122 -23.34 7.53 -5.39
C LYS A 122 -23.94 8.47 -6.45
N PRO A 123 -25.19 8.29 -6.96
CA PRO A 123 -25.73 9.19 -7.98
C PRO A 123 -25.88 10.65 -7.52
N ILE A 124 -26.11 10.88 -6.23
CA ILE A 124 -26.21 12.22 -5.65
C ILE A 124 -24.80 12.75 -5.40
N LEU A 125 -23.94 11.94 -4.77
CA LEU A 125 -22.59 12.35 -4.39
C LEU A 125 -21.71 12.66 -5.60
N GLU A 126 -21.70 11.81 -6.64
CA GLU A 126 -20.92 12.08 -7.87
C GLU A 126 -21.42 13.31 -8.63
N LYS A 127 -22.68 13.70 -8.45
CA LYS A 127 -23.24 14.87 -9.14
C LYS A 127 -22.85 16.18 -8.48
N TYR A 128 -22.70 16.19 -7.16
CA TYR A 128 -22.59 17.42 -6.38
C TYR A 128 -21.24 17.59 -5.67
N CYS A 129 -20.49 16.51 -5.50
CA CYS A 129 -19.16 16.55 -4.90
C CYS A 129 -18.09 16.58 -5.99
N LYS A 130 -16.92 17.14 -5.66
CA LYS A 130 -15.83 17.32 -6.62
C LYS A 130 -15.09 16.04 -6.91
N ALA A 131 -14.86 15.22 -5.89
CA ALA A 131 -14.01 14.04 -5.99
C ALA A 131 -14.41 12.95 -5.00
N HIS A 132 -13.97 11.73 -5.28
CA HIS A 132 -14.04 10.61 -4.34
C HIS A 132 -12.80 9.72 -4.46
N LEU A 133 -12.55 8.95 -3.41
CA LEU A 133 -11.46 7.99 -3.32
C LEU A 133 -11.93 6.76 -2.55
N THR A 134 -11.95 5.60 -3.18
CA THR A 134 -12.22 4.33 -2.50
C THR A 134 -10.92 3.69 -2.06
N ASN A 135 -10.77 3.45 -0.75
CA ASN A 135 -9.62 2.79 -0.17
C ASN A 135 -10.04 1.49 0.55
N PRO A 136 -9.34 0.36 0.31
CA PRO A 136 -9.53 -0.85 1.11
C PRO A 136 -9.15 -0.62 2.58
N VAL A 137 -9.99 -1.10 3.48
CA VAL A 137 -9.75 -1.10 4.93
C VAL A 137 -10.15 -2.45 5.50
N SER A 138 -9.67 -2.81 6.69
CA SER A 138 -10.16 -4.01 7.35
C SER A 138 -11.62 -3.83 7.80
N GLN A 139 -12.39 -4.91 7.79
CA GLN A 139 -13.76 -4.89 8.29
C GLN A 139 -13.84 -4.46 9.76
N ALA A 140 -12.83 -4.83 10.57
CA ALA A 140 -12.76 -4.44 11.98
C ALA A 140 -12.58 -2.92 12.14
N ASP A 141 -11.68 -2.31 11.38
CA ASP A 141 -11.45 -0.85 11.42
C ASP A 141 -12.67 -0.07 10.93
N LEU A 142 -13.38 -0.59 9.93
CA LEU A 142 -14.63 0.01 9.47
C LEU A 142 -15.72 -0.05 10.56
N MET A 143 -15.84 -1.16 11.29
CA MET A 143 -16.79 -1.27 12.39
C MET A 143 -16.47 -0.29 13.53
N GLU A 144 -15.19 -0.10 13.85
CA GLU A 144 -14.75 0.87 14.86
C GLU A 144 -15.03 2.32 14.43
N LEU A 145 -14.79 2.67 13.15
CA LEU A 145 -15.13 3.97 12.58
C LEU A 145 -16.62 4.28 12.72
N TYR A 146 -17.48 3.37 12.26
CA TYR A 146 -18.93 3.54 12.33
C TYR A 146 -19.46 3.47 13.78
N GLY A 147 -18.72 2.83 14.68
CA GLY A 147 -18.99 2.83 16.12
C GLY A 147 -18.55 4.10 16.84
N GLY A 148 -17.81 5.00 16.17
CA GLY A 148 -17.26 6.22 16.77
C GLY A 148 -16.04 5.98 17.67
N TYR A 149 -15.39 4.82 17.55
CA TYR A 149 -14.17 4.47 18.30
C TYR A 149 -12.89 4.89 17.58
N LYS A 150 -12.98 5.13 16.26
CA LYS A 150 -11.88 5.61 15.41
C LYS A 150 -12.33 6.81 14.58
N THR A 151 -11.39 7.70 14.28
CA THR A 151 -11.55 8.72 13.24
C THR A 151 -11.27 8.15 11.84
N VAL A 152 -11.63 8.90 10.80
CA VAL A 152 -11.30 8.52 9.42
C VAL A 152 -9.78 8.43 9.24
N ASP A 153 -9.02 9.37 9.80
CA ASP A 153 -7.55 9.40 9.72
C ASP A 153 -6.93 8.17 10.38
N GLU A 154 -7.41 7.81 11.58
CA GLU A 154 -6.95 6.63 12.30
C GLU A 154 -7.22 5.36 11.49
N THR A 155 -8.45 5.19 10.97
CA THR A 155 -8.83 4.07 10.13
C THR A 155 -7.96 3.92 8.88
N LEU A 156 -7.59 5.01 8.21
CA LEU A 156 -6.72 4.97 7.03
C LEU A 156 -5.27 4.66 7.40
N SER A 157 -4.78 5.24 8.50
CA SER A 157 -3.39 5.08 8.96
C SER A 157 -3.04 3.65 9.39
N GLU A 158 -4.03 2.86 9.82
CA GLU A 158 -3.87 1.42 10.12
C GLU A 158 -3.50 0.60 8.87
N GLY A 159 -3.81 1.12 7.69
CA GLY A 159 -3.60 0.43 6.41
C GLY A 159 -4.42 -0.85 6.28
N PHE A 160 -4.06 -1.66 5.30
CA PHE A 160 -4.75 -2.91 4.99
C PHE A 160 -3.77 -4.02 4.63
N ASP A 161 -4.15 -5.25 4.95
CA ASP A 161 -3.33 -6.43 4.72
C ASP A 161 -3.56 -7.00 3.32
N VAL A 162 -2.47 -7.21 2.59
CA VAL A 162 -2.45 -7.83 1.27
C VAL A 162 -1.55 -9.05 1.28
N GLU A 163 -1.93 -10.07 0.53
CA GLU A 163 -1.08 -11.23 0.28
C GLU A 163 -0.10 -10.92 -0.83
N TYR A 164 1.12 -11.44 -0.72
CA TYR A 164 2.12 -11.38 -1.77
C TYR A 164 2.58 -12.78 -2.19
N HIS A 165 2.61 -13.03 -3.49
CA HIS A 165 2.92 -14.34 -4.07
C HIS A 165 4.24 -14.36 -4.85
N ALA A 166 4.96 -13.24 -4.88
CA ALA A 166 6.21 -13.11 -5.62
C ALA A 166 7.20 -14.23 -5.24
N HIS A 167 7.52 -15.08 -6.22
CA HIS A 167 8.48 -16.17 -6.09
C HIS A 167 8.23 -17.14 -4.92
N ARG A 168 6.97 -17.30 -4.47
CA ARG A 168 6.63 -18.14 -3.32
C ARG A 168 7.13 -19.57 -3.48
N GLU A 169 6.80 -20.23 -4.59
CA GLU A 169 7.23 -21.62 -4.84
C GLU A 169 8.75 -21.73 -4.95
N LEU A 170 9.39 -20.79 -5.65
CA LEU A 170 10.86 -20.76 -5.79
C LEU A 170 11.54 -20.56 -4.42
N CYS A 171 10.96 -19.73 -3.56
CA CYS A 171 11.47 -19.47 -2.23
C CYS A 171 11.27 -20.66 -1.30
N VAL A 172 10.11 -21.32 -1.35
CA VAL A 172 9.89 -22.57 -0.59
C VAL A 172 10.92 -23.64 -0.99
N ASN A 173 11.11 -23.88 -2.29
CA ASN A 173 12.11 -24.83 -2.77
C ASN A 173 13.55 -24.45 -2.35
N CYS A 174 13.84 -23.15 -2.31
CA CYS A 174 15.12 -22.64 -1.83
C CYS A 174 15.34 -22.92 -0.33
N GLN A 175 14.30 -22.69 0.48
CA GLN A 175 14.36 -22.94 1.93
C GLN A 175 14.44 -24.43 2.25
N GLU A 176 13.78 -25.30 1.46
CA GLU A 176 13.90 -26.76 1.59
C GLU A 176 15.33 -27.28 1.34
N SER A 177 16.14 -26.51 0.63
CA SER A 177 17.54 -26.82 0.33
C SER A 177 18.53 -26.03 1.21
N ASP A 178 18.09 -25.58 2.40
CA ASP A 178 18.84 -24.77 3.36
C ASP A 178 19.38 -23.45 2.77
N GLY A 179 18.73 -22.96 1.72
CA GLY A 179 19.01 -21.69 1.06
C GLY A 179 18.23 -20.52 1.66
N ILE A 180 18.70 -19.30 1.38
CA ILE A 180 18.04 -18.04 1.73
C ILE A 180 17.54 -17.38 0.46
N CYS A 181 16.26 -17.05 0.43
CA CYS A 181 15.64 -16.36 -0.70
C CYS A 181 16.11 -14.89 -0.77
N GLY A 182 16.35 -14.41 -1.99
CA GLY A 182 16.66 -13.02 -2.28
C GLY A 182 16.32 -12.67 -3.71
N SER A 183 16.77 -11.50 -4.14
CA SER A 183 16.63 -11.04 -5.52
C SER A 183 17.89 -10.32 -5.96
N ASN A 184 18.16 -10.32 -7.26
CA ASN A 184 19.24 -9.54 -7.84
C ASN A 184 18.88 -8.05 -7.77
N SER A 185 19.76 -7.21 -7.23
CA SER A 185 19.50 -5.77 -7.03
C SER A 185 19.33 -4.98 -8.34
N THR A 186 19.80 -5.51 -9.47
CA THR A 186 19.77 -4.82 -10.76
C THR A 186 18.71 -5.40 -11.68
N THR A 187 18.61 -6.73 -11.76
CA THR A 187 17.67 -7.41 -12.67
C THR A 187 16.34 -7.76 -12.01
N HIS A 188 16.27 -7.74 -10.68
CA HIS A 188 15.10 -8.15 -9.89
C HIS A 188 14.74 -9.65 -9.99
N ASP A 189 15.59 -10.45 -10.63
CA ASP A 189 15.41 -11.89 -10.72
C ASP A 189 15.52 -12.55 -9.35
N PHE A 190 14.73 -13.61 -9.13
CA PHE A 190 14.83 -14.44 -7.93
C PHE A 190 16.22 -15.05 -7.75
N LEU A 191 16.72 -15.03 -6.52
CA LEU A 191 17.96 -15.68 -6.12
C LEU A 191 17.72 -16.64 -4.95
N CYS A 192 18.31 -17.83 -5.04
CA CYS A 192 18.44 -18.74 -3.91
C CYS A 192 19.91 -18.80 -3.47
N LEU A 193 20.19 -18.35 -2.24
CA LEU A 193 21.54 -18.22 -1.71
C LEU A 193 21.85 -19.37 -0.75
N HIS A 194 22.77 -20.27 -1.12
CA HIS A 194 23.27 -21.31 -0.23
C HIS A 194 24.56 -20.87 0.46
N ARG A 195 24.80 -21.33 1.70
CA ARG A 195 26.01 -21.00 2.48
C ARG A 195 27.32 -21.40 1.79
N ASP A 196 27.28 -22.35 0.86
CA ASP A 196 28.48 -22.94 0.21
C ASP A 196 28.67 -22.55 -1.26
N GLN A 197 28.03 -21.49 -1.77
CA GLN A 197 28.26 -21.09 -3.15
C GLN A 197 29.69 -20.51 -3.30
N PRO A 198 30.56 -21.10 -4.16
CA PRO A 198 31.90 -20.54 -4.38
C PRO A 198 31.77 -19.12 -4.93
N ARG A 199 32.55 -18.18 -4.39
CA ARG A 199 32.74 -16.81 -4.90
C ARG A 199 33.41 -16.78 -6.30
N ASN A 200 32.96 -17.59 -7.24
CA ASN A 200 33.67 -17.79 -8.51
C ASN A 200 33.27 -16.82 -9.61
N ASN A 201 32.36 -15.86 -9.34
CA ASN A 201 32.05 -14.76 -10.26
C ASN A 201 32.18 -13.39 -9.56
N ALA A 202 33.28 -13.14 -8.84
CA ALA A 202 33.61 -11.79 -8.42
C ALA A 202 34.23 -11.02 -9.61
N PRO A 203 33.66 -9.89 -10.06
CA PRO A 203 34.42 -8.91 -10.81
C PRO A 203 35.53 -8.35 -9.90
N SER A 204 36.67 -8.04 -10.50
CA SER A 204 37.91 -7.50 -9.91
C SER A 204 37.72 -6.48 -8.76
N PRO A 205 38.69 -6.38 -7.84
CA PRO A 205 38.56 -5.61 -6.59
C PRO A 205 38.34 -4.11 -6.88
N GLY A 206 37.14 -3.63 -6.57
CA GLY A 206 36.70 -2.26 -6.82
C GLY A 206 35.19 -2.05 -6.65
N THR A 207 34.40 -3.13 -6.69
CA THR A 207 32.94 -3.07 -6.51
C THR A 207 32.55 -3.88 -5.28
N THR A 208 32.22 -3.22 -4.17
CA THR A 208 31.49 -3.85 -3.06
C THR A 208 30.13 -4.31 -3.59
N PRO A 209 29.83 -5.62 -3.70
CA PRO A 209 28.48 -6.07 -3.95
C PRO A 209 27.75 -5.88 -2.62
N GLY A 210 26.93 -4.85 -2.53
CA GLY A 210 25.98 -4.71 -1.43
C GLY A 210 25.07 -5.93 -1.46
N ILE A 211 25.30 -6.88 -0.55
CA ILE A 211 24.44 -8.03 -0.35
C ILE A 211 23.18 -7.50 0.33
N VAL A 212 22.07 -7.63 -0.37
CA VAL A 212 20.78 -7.12 0.05
C VAL A 212 19.89 -8.31 0.40
N PHE A 213 19.69 -8.54 1.70
CA PHE A 213 18.70 -9.49 2.22
C PHE A 213 17.31 -8.95 1.93
N LEU A 214 16.49 -9.68 1.15
CA LEU A 214 15.09 -9.34 0.79
C LEU A 214 14.75 -7.84 0.98
N GLN A 215 15.44 -6.96 0.26
CA GLN A 215 14.89 -5.62 0.04
C GLN A 215 13.87 -5.79 -1.06
N MET A 216 12.59 -5.77 -0.68
CA MET A 216 11.63 -5.14 -1.57
C MET A 216 11.90 -3.63 -1.49
N TYR A 217 12.77 -3.03 -2.30
CA TYR A 217 12.95 -1.56 -2.25
C TYR A 217 13.37 -0.93 -3.60
N TYR A 218 12.50 -0.02 -4.07
CA TYR A 218 12.59 1.17 -4.95
C TYR A 218 13.58 1.31 -6.11
N SER A 219 13.04 1.99 -7.13
CA SER A 219 13.74 2.99 -7.95
C SER A 219 13.98 4.30 -7.16
N SER A 220 15.24 4.64 -6.87
CA SER A 220 15.61 5.97 -6.39
C SER A 220 15.43 7.02 -7.51
N LEU A 221 14.52 7.98 -7.33
CA LEU A 221 14.54 9.23 -8.10
C LEU A 221 15.44 10.24 -7.39
N ASN A 222 16.55 10.59 -8.04
CA ASN A 222 17.41 11.71 -7.65
C ASN A 222 16.60 13.01 -7.73
N PHE A 223 16.35 13.66 -6.60
CA PHE A 223 16.08 15.09 -6.55
C PHE A 223 17.30 15.79 -5.96
N SER A 224 18.18 16.24 -6.85
CA SER A 224 18.97 17.44 -6.61
C SER A 224 18.00 18.61 -6.45
N SER A 225 18.06 19.29 -5.31
CA SER A 225 17.52 20.64 -5.13
C SER A 225 18.67 21.54 -4.68
N PRO A 226 18.63 22.84 -5.04
CA PRO A 226 19.77 23.76 -4.99
C PRO A 226 20.32 24.02 -3.59
#